data_AF-A0A2T4U145-F1
#
_entry.id   AF-A0A2T4U145-F1
#
_cell.length_a   1.000
_cell.length_b   1.000
_cell.length_c   1.000
_cell.angle_alpha   90.00
_cell.angle_beta   90.00
_cell.angle_gamma   90.00
#
_symmetry.space_group_name_H-M   'P 1'
#
loop_
_entity.id
_entity.type
_entity.pdbx_description
1 polymer ?
#
loop_
_entity_poly.entity_id
_entity_poly.type
_entity_poly.pdbx_seq_one_letter_code
_entity_poly.pdbx_strand_id
1 'polypeptide(L)'
;MLRDFKEAAVLDWETGLVWEQSPENSKSNPTFVQNWHNAQASCNFRTVGGRKGWRLPTIQELASLVDPTQSSPALPRGHPFSNVHSSPYWSATTNTIDSSFAWDLDLDSGNVFNLGKTAVIHVWCVRGGQGSILSDSVI
;
A
#
# COMPACT_ATOMS: atom_id res chain seq x y z
N MET A 1 0.51 23.95 -6.29
CA MET A 1 -0.89 24.33 -5.99
C MET A 1 -1.72 23.06 -5.95
N LEU A 2 -1.97 22.51 -4.74
CA LEU A 2 -2.58 21.19 -4.57
C LEU A 2 -4.10 21.32 -4.46
N ARG A 3 -4.83 20.57 -5.30
CA ARG A 3 -6.29 20.42 -5.16
C ARG A 3 -6.57 19.28 -4.18
N ASP A 4 -7.25 19.63 -3.11
CA ASP A 4 -7.70 18.71 -2.08
C ASP A 4 -8.73 17.71 -2.64
N PHE A 5 -8.42 16.41 -2.57
CA PHE A 5 -9.38 15.34 -2.83
C PHE A 5 -9.79 14.69 -1.50
N LYS A 6 -10.29 15.50 -0.55
CA LYS A 6 -10.97 15.06 0.68
C LYS A 6 -10.18 14.02 1.48
N GLU A 7 -8.89 14.24 1.71
CA GLU A 7 -8.10 13.42 2.66
C GLU A 7 -8.16 11.89 2.41
N ALA A 8 -8.29 11.47 1.14
CA ALA A 8 -8.51 10.07 0.81
C ALA A 8 -7.25 9.35 0.32
N ALA A 9 -6.32 10.07 -0.31
CA ALA A 9 -5.17 9.50 -0.98
C ALA A 9 -3.97 10.46 -0.98
N VAL A 10 -2.76 9.89 -1.04
CA VAL A 10 -1.48 10.60 -1.06
C VAL A 10 -0.78 10.30 -2.39
N LEU A 11 -0.34 11.33 -3.10
CA LEU A 11 0.54 11.18 -4.26
C LEU A 11 1.99 11.15 -3.79
N ASP A 12 2.68 10.06 -4.09
CA ASP A 12 4.13 9.97 -4.00
C ASP A 12 4.73 10.55 -5.29
N TRP A 13 5.45 11.66 -5.16
CA TRP A 13 6.05 12.37 -6.29
C TRP A 13 7.30 11.67 -6.84
N GLU A 14 7.97 10.84 -6.04
CA GLU A 14 9.17 10.13 -6.47
C GLU A 14 8.82 8.95 -7.37
N THR A 15 7.74 8.24 -7.05
CA THR A 15 7.30 7.06 -7.81
C THR A 15 6.12 7.31 -8.76
N GLY A 16 5.42 8.43 -8.59
CA GLY A 16 4.15 8.72 -9.29
C GLY A 16 2.98 7.85 -8.82
N LEU A 17 3.16 7.06 -7.76
CA LEU A 17 2.12 6.20 -7.20
C LEU A 17 1.17 6.99 -6.31
N VAL A 18 -0.07 6.54 -6.27
CA VAL A 18 -1.11 7.11 -5.40
C VAL A 18 -1.48 6.08 -4.35
N TRP A 19 -1.23 6.41 -3.09
CA TRP A 19 -1.47 5.57 -1.93
C TRP A 19 -2.76 5.96 -1.23
N GLU A 20 -3.40 5.01 -0.57
CA GLU A 20 -4.44 5.35 0.41
C GLU A 20 -3.82 6.20 1.52
N GLN A 21 -4.47 7.31 1.89
CA GLN A 21 -3.99 8.12 3.02
C GLN A 21 -4.22 7.42 4.36
N SER A 22 -5.27 6.61 4.44
CA SER A 22 -5.69 5.92 5.66
C SER A 22 -6.06 4.47 5.36
N PRO A 23 -5.10 3.52 5.45
CA PRO A 23 -5.32 2.10 5.12
C PRO A 23 -6.50 1.47 5.90
N GLU A 24 -6.75 1.96 7.12
CA GLU A 24 -7.76 1.46 8.05
C GLU A 24 -9.08 2.27 8.13
N ASN A 25 -9.30 3.31 7.33
CA ASN A 25 -10.54 4.12 7.42
C ASN A 25 -11.50 3.92 6.23
N SER A 26 -11.40 2.76 5.57
CA SER A 26 -12.35 2.41 4.53
C SER A 26 -13.65 1.94 5.20
N LYS A 27 -14.66 2.83 5.29
CA LYS A 27 -16.02 2.53 5.81
C LYS A 27 -16.68 1.28 5.19
N SER A 28 -16.09 0.71 4.13
CA SER A 28 -16.54 -0.50 3.45
C SER A 28 -15.95 -1.83 3.97
N ASN A 29 -15.04 -1.85 4.95
CA ASN A 29 -14.54 -3.13 5.47
C ASN A 29 -14.22 -3.06 6.99
N PRO A 30 -14.91 -3.84 7.86
CA PRO A 30 -14.63 -3.88 9.29
C PRO A 30 -13.35 -4.67 9.64
N THR A 31 -12.71 -5.35 8.68
CA THR A 31 -11.52 -6.17 8.92
C THR A 31 -10.30 -5.60 8.18
N PHE A 32 -9.45 -4.90 8.91
CA PHE A 32 -8.22 -4.24 8.41
C PHE A 32 -7.05 -5.17 8.17
N VAL A 33 -7.16 -6.39 8.74
CA VAL A 33 -6.21 -7.47 8.58
C VAL A 33 -6.84 -8.59 7.78
N GLN A 34 -6.17 -9.08 6.74
CA GLN A 34 -6.70 -10.06 5.81
C GLN A 34 -5.63 -11.07 5.41
N ASN A 35 -6.05 -12.26 4.97
CA ASN A 35 -5.14 -13.16 4.28
C ASN A 35 -4.75 -12.61 2.91
N TRP A 36 -3.67 -13.14 2.33
CA TRP A 36 -3.06 -12.56 1.13
C TRP A 36 -4.01 -12.53 -0.09
N HIS A 37 -4.87 -13.55 -0.23
CA HIS A 37 -5.85 -13.60 -1.31
C HIS A 37 -6.96 -12.55 -1.14
N ASN A 38 -7.47 -12.43 0.09
CA ASN A 38 -8.49 -11.44 0.42
C ASN A 38 -7.93 -10.01 0.34
N ALA A 39 -6.67 -9.79 0.72
CA ALA A 39 -5.98 -8.50 0.60
C ALA A 39 -5.95 -8.01 -0.86
N GLN A 40 -5.56 -8.88 -1.80
CA GLN A 40 -5.59 -8.56 -3.23
C GLN A 40 -7.00 -8.20 -3.71
N ALA A 41 -7.99 -9.04 -3.39
CA ALA A 41 -9.37 -8.78 -3.76
C ALA A 41 -9.90 -7.48 -3.15
N SER A 42 -9.59 -7.22 -1.88
CA SER A 42 -10.02 -6.03 -1.16
C SER A 42 -9.46 -4.76 -1.78
N CYS A 43 -8.20 -4.77 -2.25
CA CYS A 43 -7.68 -3.64 -3.00
C CYS A 43 -8.35 -3.51 -4.37
N ASN A 44 -8.53 -4.60 -5.12
CA ASN A 44 -9.15 -4.54 -6.46
C ASN A 44 -10.59 -3.99 -6.44
N PHE A 45 -11.35 -4.27 -5.39
CA PHE A 45 -12.73 -3.77 -5.22
C PHE A 45 -12.82 -2.44 -4.45
N ARG A 46 -11.69 -1.89 -3.99
CA ARG A 46 -11.68 -0.67 -3.18
C ARG A 46 -12.13 0.54 -3.98
N THR A 47 -12.91 1.39 -3.32
CA THR A 47 -13.28 2.71 -3.84
C THR A 47 -12.96 3.74 -2.76
N VAL A 48 -11.97 4.59 -3.04
CA VAL A 48 -11.43 5.57 -2.10
C VAL A 48 -11.47 6.93 -2.76
N GLY A 49 -12.07 7.92 -2.08
CA GLY A 49 -12.29 9.26 -2.67
C GLY A 49 -13.11 9.22 -3.97
N GLY A 50 -13.97 8.22 -4.15
CA GLY A 50 -14.75 8.01 -5.38
C GLY A 50 -13.97 7.41 -6.56
N ARG A 51 -12.71 6.96 -6.34
CA ARG A 51 -11.86 6.36 -7.37
C ARG A 51 -11.67 4.86 -7.15
N LYS A 52 -11.72 4.11 -8.25
CA LYS A 52 -11.38 2.67 -8.35
C LYS A 52 -9.97 2.47 -8.90
N GLY A 53 -9.59 1.21 -9.16
CA GLY A 53 -8.31 0.84 -9.79
C GLY A 53 -7.18 0.66 -8.78
N TRP A 54 -7.52 0.48 -7.51
CA TRP A 54 -6.59 0.15 -6.46
C TRP A 54 -6.12 -1.31 -6.61
N ARG A 55 -4.89 -1.57 -6.17
CA ARG A 55 -4.29 -2.91 -6.13
C ARG A 55 -3.43 -3.03 -4.89
N LEU A 56 -3.10 -4.26 -4.55
CA LEU A 56 -2.08 -4.52 -3.55
C LEU A 56 -0.70 -4.12 -4.14
N PRO A 57 0.14 -3.37 -3.40
CA PRO A 57 1.46 -2.93 -3.86
C PRO A 57 2.43 -4.10 -3.97
N THR A 58 3.44 -3.98 -4.82
CA THR A 58 4.60 -4.88 -4.79
C THR A 58 5.46 -4.57 -3.57
N ILE A 59 6.35 -5.50 -3.18
CA ILE A 59 7.24 -5.29 -2.04
C ILE A 59 8.20 -4.11 -2.27
N GLN A 60 8.62 -3.87 -3.52
CA GLN A 60 9.47 -2.73 -3.89
C GLN A 60 8.76 -1.39 -3.69
N GLU A 61 7.46 -1.33 -4.04
CA GLU A 61 6.65 -0.12 -3.86
C GLU A 61 6.36 0.14 -2.38
N LEU A 62 6.11 -0.90 -1.57
CA LEU A 62 5.98 -0.71 -0.12
C LEU A 62 7.30 -0.22 0.50
N ALA A 63 8.41 -0.85 0.13
CA ALA A 63 9.72 -0.50 0.65
C ALA A 63 10.14 0.94 0.28
N SER A 64 9.64 1.52 -0.81
CA SER A 64 9.93 2.92 -1.16
C SER A 64 9.31 3.94 -0.20
N LEU A 65 8.37 3.54 0.65
CA LEU A 65 7.80 4.39 1.69
C LEU A 65 8.67 4.48 2.95
N VAL A 66 9.63 3.58 3.12
CA VAL A 66 10.37 3.41 4.38
C VAL A 66 11.44 4.49 4.56
N ASP A 67 11.50 5.04 5.77
CA ASP A 67 12.67 5.79 6.25
C ASP A 67 13.44 4.90 7.24
N PRO A 68 14.64 4.41 6.89
CA PRO A 68 15.40 3.50 7.73
C PRO A 68 15.95 4.15 9.01
N THR A 69 15.82 5.48 9.17
CA THR A 69 16.18 6.20 10.39
C THR A 69 15.03 6.26 11.41
N GLN A 70 13.83 5.82 11.01
CA GLN A 70 12.62 5.82 11.83
C GLN A 70 12.22 4.39 12.20
N SER A 71 11.45 4.26 13.27
CA SER A 71 10.84 3.01 13.72
C SER A 71 9.51 3.32 14.39
N SER A 72 8.57 2.39 14.30
CA SER A 72 7.24 2.48 14.94
C SER A 72 6.44 3.80 14.68
N PRO A 73 6.07 4.12 13.42
CA PRO A 73 6.35 3.38 12.19
C PRO A 73 7.65 3.86 11.52
N ALA A 74 8.28 2.99 10.75
CA ALA A 74 9.46 3.26 9.92
C ALA A 74 9.11 4.10 8.66
N LEU A 75 8.38 5.19 8.84
CA LEU A 75 7.97 6.14 7.79
C LEU A 75 8.63 7.50 8.04
N PRO A 76 8.90 8.30 6.98
CA PRO A 76 9.47 9.62 7.12
C PRO A 76 8.70 10.51 8.10
N ARG A 77 9.43 11.22 8.96
CA ARG A 77 8.81 12.14 9.93
C ARG A 77 7.96 13.19 9.22
N GLY A 78 6.71 13.35 9.65
CA GLY A 78 5.77 14.31 9.06
C GLY A 78 5.09 13.80 7.78
N HIS A 79 5.15 12.48 7.50
CA HIS A 79 4.40 11.87 6.41
C HIS A 79 2.90 12.24 6.45
N PRO A 80 2.23 12.31 5.28
CA PRO A 80 0.81 12.69 5.21
C PRO A 80 -0.16 11.54 5.54
N PHE A 81 0.33 10.33 5.78
CA PHE A 81 -0.50 9.16 6.11
C PHE A 81 -1.09 9.23 7.53
N SER A 82 -2.26 8.63 7.69
CA SER A 82 -3.01 8.56 8.95
C SER A 82 -3.51 7.13 9.18
N ASN A 83 -3.75 6.73 10.44
CA ASN A 83 -4.18 5.37 10.79
C ASN A 83 -3.29 4.27 10.15
N VAL A 84 -1.98 4.49 10.16
CA VAL A 84 -0.99 3.48 9.80
C VAL A 84 -0.49 2.85 11.09
N HIS A 85 -0.49 1.52 11.15
CA HIS A 85 -0.04 0.75 12.30
C HIS A 85 1.42 0.35 12.14
N SER A 86 2.14 0.27 13.25
CA SER A 86 3.50 -0.29 13.29
C SER A 86 3.40 -1.82 13.31
N SER A 87 3.09 -2.38 12.14
CA SER A 87 2.76 -3.79 11.95
C SER A 87 3.19 -4.26 10.55
N PRO A 88 3.15 -5.58 10.27
CA PRO A 88 3.31 -6.12 8.92
C PRO A 88 2.18 -5.72 7.95
N TYR A 89 2.57 -5.34 6.73
CA TYR A 89 1.67 -5.08 5.61
C TYR A 89 1.96 -6.00 4.44
N TRP A 90 0.90 -6.59 3.87
CA TRP A 90 1.02 -7.47 2.72
C TRP A 90 1.52 -6.74 1.47
N SER A 91 2.43 -7.39 0.74
CA SER A 91 2.70 -7.09 -0.67
C SER A 91 2.05 -8.11 -1.61
N ALA A 92 1.84 -7.75 -2.87
CA ALA A 92 1.45 -8.63 -3.97
C ALA A 92 2.59 -9.56 -4.43
N THR A 93 3.81 -9.40 -3.90
CA THR A 93 4.98 -10.16 -4.34
C THR A 93 4.98 -11.54 -3.67
N THR A 94 4.78 -12.58 -4.46
CA THR A 94 4.90 -13.98 -4.01
C THR A 94 6.36 -14.34 -3.76
N ASN A 95 6.64 -15.15 -2.74
CA ASN A 95 7.98 -15.70 -2.54
C ASN A 95 8.27 -16.74 -3.64
N THR A 96 9.38 -16.57 -4.36
CA THR A 96 9.74 -17.42 -5.51
C THR A 96 10.33 -18.76 -5.11
N ILE A 97 10.81 -18.90 -3.87
CA ILE A 97 11.32 -20.15 -3.31
C ILE A 97 10.16 -21.02 -2.83
N ASP A 98 9.20 -20.43 -2.12
CA ASP A 98 7.97 -21.10 -1.68
C ASP A 98 6.74 -20.24 -1.99
N SER A 99 5.96 -20.67 -2.98
CA SER A 99 4.80 -19.93 -3.47
C SER A 99 3.61 -19.91 -2.50
N SER A 100 3.66 -20.72 -1.43
CA SER A 100 2.70 -20.65 -0.32
C SER A 100 2.93 -19.43 0.59
N PHE A 101 4.06 -18.73 0.42
CA PHE A 101 4.41 -17.49 1.12
C PHE A 101 4.33 -16.27 0.20
N ALA A 102 4.18 -15.10 0.80
CA ALA A 102 4.30 -13.81 0.15
C ALA A 102 5.18 -12.88 1.01
N TRP A 103 5.83 -11.91 0.36
CA TRP A 103 6.62 -10.91 1.06
C TRP A 103 5.73 -9.88 1.74
N ASP A 104 6.14 -9.44 2.92
CA ASP A 104 5.51 -8.39 3.70
C ASP A 104 6.56 -7.36 4.16
N LEU A 105 6.10 -6.16 4.44
CA LEU A 105 6.91 -5.10 5.03
C LEU A 105 6.44 -4.86 6.47
N ASP A 106 7.33 -5.04 7.43
CA ASP A 106 7.08 -4.70 8.83
C ASP A 106 7.38 -3.22 9.06
N LEU A 107 6.34 -2.43 9.33
CA LEU A 107 6.50 -0.99 9.62
C LEU A 107 6.98 -0.71 11.05
N ASP A 108 7.04 -1.69 11.95
CA ASP A 108 7.70 -1.46 13.23
C ASP A 108 9.20 -1.23 13.04
N SER A 109 9.83 -2.11 12.26
CA SER A 109 11.28 -2.11 12.04
C SER A 109 11.75 -1.61 10.66
N GLY A 110 10.85 -1.46 9.69
CA GLY A 110 11.17 -1.11 8.29
C GLY A 110 11.73 -2.26 7.46
N ASN A 111 11.71 -3.50 7.99
CA ASN A 111 12.31 -4.67 7.34
C ASN A 111 11.32 -5.46 6.49
N VAL A 112 11.85 -6.17 5.50
CA VAL A 112 11.10 -7.07 4.63
C VAL A 112 11.19 -8.49 5.15
N PHE A 113 10.04 -9.12 5.34
CA PHE A 113 9.89 -10.52 5.74
C PHE A 113 9.00 -11.27 4.74
N ASN A 114 8.70 -12.52 5.03
CA ASN A 114 7.69 -13.26 4.30
C ASN A 114 6.87 -14.12 5.27
N LEU A 115 5.57 -14.21 4.99
CA LEU A 115 4.60 -14.96 5.78
C LEU A 115 3.79 -15.89 4.87
N GLY A 116 3.29 -16.97 5.45
CA GLY A 116 2.39 -17.88 4.75
C GLY A 116 1.12 -17.13 4.33
N LYS A 117 0.64 -17.35 3.11
CA LYS A 117 -0.50 -16.61 2.53
C LYS A 117 -1.82 -16.75 3.30
N THR A 118 -1.89 -17.68 4.27
CA THR A 118 -3.02 -17.89 5.19
C THR A 118 -2.97 -16.97 6.41
N ALA A 119 -1.82 -16.36 6.73
CA ALA A 119 -1.68 -15.39 7.83
C ALA A 119 -2.54 -14.15 7.57
N VAL A 120 -2.99 -13.50 8.63
CA VAL A 120 -3.92 -12.35 8.55
C VAL A 120 -3.19 -11.11 9.06
N ILE A 121 -2.78 -10.23 8.14
CA ILE A 121 -2.02 -8.99 8.44
C ILE A 121 -2.58 -7.80 7.66
N HIS A 122 -2.04 -6.59 7.88
CA HIS A 122 -2.61 -5.35 7.38
C HIS A 122 -2.52 -5.21 5.85
N VAL A 123 -3.42 -4.41 5.30
CA VAL A 123 -3.55 -4.16 3.86
C VAL A 123 -3.43 -2.66 3.60
N TRP A 124 -2.57 -2.27 2.67
CA TRP A 124 -2.43 -0.90 2.21
C TRP A 124 -2.45 -0.87 0.71
N CYS A 125 -3.49 -0.27 0.12
CA CYS A 125 -3.64 -0.30 -1.33
C CYS A 125 -2.94 0.88 -2.00
N VAL A 126 -2.48 0.63 -3.22
CA VAL A 126 -1.83 1.61 -4.10
C VAL A 126 -2.56 1.64 -5.45
N ARG A 127 -2.42 2.74 -6.18
CA ARG A 127 -2.94 2.95 -7.52
C ARG A 127 -1.87 3.62 -8.39
N GLY A 128 -1.85 3.27 -9.67
CA GLY A 128 -0.79 3.69 -10.61
C GLY A 128 0.25 2.60 -10.79
N GLY A 129 1.18 2.78 -11.73
CA GLY A 129 2.17 1.76 -12.10
C GLY A 129 1.58 0.58 -12.88
N GLN A 130 2.25 0.21 -13.97
CA GLN A 130 1.82 -0.64 -15.10
C GLN A 130 0.78 0.00 -16.04
N GLY A 131 1.28 0.73 -17.04
CA GLY A 131 0.56 0.95 -18.31
C GLY A 131 -0.03 2.33 -18.59
N SER A 132 0.35 3.40 -17.88
CA SER A 132 0.11 4.77 -18.39
C SER A 132 1.44 5.37 -18.84
N ILE A 133 1.86 4.95 -20.02
CA ILE A 133 2.58 5.87 -20.91
C ILE A 133 1.65 7.08 -21.01
N LEU A 134 2.07 8.19 -20.42
CA LEU A 134 1.59 9.48 -20.88
C LEU A 134 1.96 9.52 -22.35
N SER A 135 0.99 9.34 -23.23
CA SER A 135 1.11 9.78 -24.60
C SER A 135 1.29 11.29 -24.51
N ASP A 136 2.54 11.73 -24.58
CA ASP A 136 2.85 13.07 -25.06
C ASP A 136 2.15 13.27 -26.40
N SER A 137 1.70 14.51 -26.60
CA SER A 137 1.06 15.09 -27.79
C SER A 137 -0.47 15.07 -27.80
N VAL A 138 -1.08 16.20 -27.45
CA VAL A 138 -1.53 17.17 -28.46
C VAL A 138 -1.28 18.59 -27.93
N ILE A 139 -0.78 19.42 -28.85
CA ILE A 139 -0.53 20.87 -28.85
C ILE A 139 -1.58 21.68 -28.07
#